data_AF-A0A5B7V4M6-F1
#
_entry.id   AF-A0A5B7V4M6-F1
#
_cell.length_a   1.000
_cell.length_b   1.000
_cell.length_c   1.000
_cell.angle_alpha   90.00
_cell.angle_beta   90.00
_cell.angle_gamma   90.00
#
_symmetry.space_group_name_H-M   'P 1'
#
loop_
_entity.id
_entity.type
_entity.pdbx_description
1 polymer ?
#
loop_
_entity_poly.entity_id
_entity_poly.type
_entity_poly.pdbx_seq_one_letter_code
_entity_poly.pdbx_strand_id
1 'polypeptide(L)'
;MNPNDPRMTNVECPLARTGYAHGQTGLKIAEDIVTTRIWALLEVRAARAESPDSFPTYGPDDSAECAARRIVACLLDAGWRPPDADCLALAAEGPPGPDSARGGHDTV
;
A
#
# COMPACT_ATOMS: atom_id res chain seq x y z
N MET A 1 -1.72 8.71 -14.74
CA MET A 1 -1.77 7.78 -15.89
C MET A 1 -2.84 8.31 -16.83
N ASN A 2 -2.60 8.42 -18.13
CA ASN A 2 -3.63 8.93 -19.04
C ASN A 2 -4.61 7.78 -19.42
N PRO A 3 -5.82 8.08 -19.92
CA PRO A 3 -6.85 7.06 -20.18
C PRO A 3 -6.50 6.05 -21.28
N ASN A 4 -5.55 6.42 -22.15
CA ASN A 4 -5.09 5.60 -23.26
C ASN A 4 -3.79 4.84 -22.92
N ASP A 5 -3.32 4.92 -21.67
CA ASP A 5 -2.12 4.24 -21.22
C ASP A 5 -2.39 2.72 -21.20
N PRO A 6 -1.55 1.88 -21.85
CA PRO A 6 -1.75 0.43 -21.87
C PRO A 6 -1.88 -0.19 -20.47
N ARG A 7 -1.29 0.44 -19.44
CA ARG A 7 -1.37 0.01 -18.04
C ARG A 7 -2.79 0.15 -17.46
N MET A 8 -3.69 0.92 -18.07
CA MET A 8 -5.10 1.01 -17.68
C MET A 8 -5.83 -0.33 -17.76
N THR A 9 -5.33 -1.28 -18.58
CA THR A 9 -5.85 -2.65 -18.66
C THR A 9 -5.74 -3.41 -17.33
N ASN A 10 -4.79 -3.01 -16.48
CA ASN A 10 -4.54 -3.63 -15.17
C ASN A 10 -5.26 -2.91 -14.01
N VAL A 11 -6.08 -1.88 -14.31
CA VAL A 11 -6.84 -1.13 -13.32
C VAL A 11 -8.26 -1.69 -13.26
N GLU A 12 -8.52 -2.50 -12.24
CA GLU A 12 -9.83 -3.14 -12.01
C GLU A 12 -10.77 -2.23 -11.22
N CYS A 13 -10.22 -1.37 -10.35
CA CYS A 13 -10.98 -0.46 -9.49
C CYS A 13 -11.70 0.63 -10.31
N PRO A 14 -13.05 0.68 -10.30
CA PRO A 14 -13.80 1.70 -11.04
C PRO A 14 -13.47 3.13 -10.62
N LEU A 15 -13.26 3.37 -9.31
CA LEU A 15 -12.87 4.67 -8.78
C LEU A 15 -11.55 5.15 -9.38
N ALA A 16 -10.55 4.26 -9.45
CA ALA A 16 -9.25 4.58 -10.02
C ALA A 16 -9.34 4.86 -11.53
N ARG A 17 -10.15 4.09 -12.27
CA ARG A 17 -10.41 4.34 -13.70
C ARG A 17 -11.01 5.72 -13.92
N THR A 18 -12.01 6.11 -13.13
CA THR A 18 -12.60 7.46 -13.17
C THR A 18 -11.58 8.54 -12.81
N GLY A 19 -10.78 8.32 -11.76
CA GLY A 19 -9.73 9.25 -11.36
C GLY A 19 -8.73 9.51 -12.49
N TYR A 20 -8.20 8.45 -13.11
CA TYR A 20 -7.31 8.57 -14.26
C TYR A 20 -8.00 9.20 -15.48
N ALA A 21 -9.28 8.90 -15.73
CA ALA A 21 -10.09 9.53 -16.77
C ALA A 21 -10.18 11.06 -16.64
N HIS A 22 -10.19 11.56 -15.40
CA HIS A 22 -10.22 12.98 -15.08
C HIS A 22 -8.83 13.58 -14.78
N GLY A 23 -7.75 12.88 -15.13
CA GLY A 23 -6.39 13.39 -15.01
C GLY A 23 -5.79 13.35 -13.60
N GLN A 24 -6.40 12.63 -12.66
CA GLN A 24 -5.80 12.44 -11.33
C GLN A 24 -4.50 11.61 -11.42
N THR A 25 -3.58 11.91 -10.50
CA THR A 25 -2.36 11.13 -10.34
C THR A 25 -2.64 9.85 -9.57
N GLY A 26 -1.79 8.83 -9.74
CA GLY A 26 -1.90 7.60 -8.96
C GLY A 26 -1.74 7.84 -7.46
N LEU A 27 -0.89 8.80 -7.08
CA LEU A 27 -0.72 9.20 -5.68
C LEU A 27 -2.01 9.80 -5.12
N LYS A 28 -2.72 10.64 -5.89
CA LYS A 28 -3.98 11.23 -5.42
C LYS A 28 -5.07 10.18 -5.23
N ILE A 29 -5.20 9.26 -6.17
CA ILE A 29 -6.14 8.13 -6.07
C ILE A 29 -5.81 7.26 -4.85
N ALA A 30 -4.52 6.98 -4.62
CA ALA A 30 -4.08 6.21 -3.46
C ALA A 30 -4.43 6.91 -2.13
N GLU A 31 -4.16 8.22 -2.03
CA GLU A 31 -4.52 9.04 -0.88
C GLU A 31 -6.02 9.00 -0.58
N ASP A 32 -6.85 9.14 -1.62
CA ASP A 32 -8.31 9.13 -1.49
C ASP A 32 -8.83 7.75 -1.03
N ILE A 33 -8.27 6.66 -1.56
CA ILE A 33 -8.57 5.28 -1.14
C ILE A 33 -8.19 5.07 0.34
N VAL A 34 -6.95 5.40 0.71
CA VAL A 34 -6.44 5.21 2.08
C VAL A 34 -7.30 6.01 3.06
N THR A 35 -7.52 7.30 2.78
CA THR A 35 -8.29 8.20 3.64
C THR A 35 -9.70 7.68 3.83
N THR A 36 -10.39 7.34 2.75
CA THR A 36 -11.78 6.83 2.80
C THR A 36 -11.89 5.55 3.64
N ARG A 37 -10.93 4.63 3.50
CA ARG A 37 -10.95 3.36 4.25
C ARG A 37 -10.66 3.56 5.73
N ILE A 38 -9.76 4.47 6.09
CA ILE A 38 -9.49 4.84 7.48
C ILE A 38 -10.74 5.46 8.12
N TRP A 39 -11.38 6.42 7.46
CA TRP A 39 -12.62 7.03 7.96
C TRP A 39 -13.73 6.00 8.14
N ALA A 40 -13.94 5.13 7.16
CA ALA A 40 -14.94 4.06 7.27
C ALA A 40 -14.66 3.14 8.48
N LEU A 41 -13.40 2.81 8.77
CA LEU A 41 -13.04 2.03 9.95
C LEU A 41 -13.39 2.74 11.24
N LEU A 42 -13.02 4.03 11.35
CA LEU A 42 -13.27 4.83 12.54
C LEU A 42 -14.77 4.97 12.82
N GLU A 43 -15.57 5.23 11.78
CA GLU A 43 -17.04 5.30 11.87
C GLU A 43 -17.66 3.98 12.33
N VAL A 44 -17.21 2.85 11.75
CA VAL A 44 -17.71 1.52 12.17
C VAL A 44 -17.38 1.24 13.63
N ARG A 45 -16.16 1.54 14.07
CA ARG A 45 -15.75 1.35 15.47
C ARG A 45 -16.55 2.24 16.42
N ALA A 46 -16.73 3.51 16.07
CA ALA A 46 -17.51 4.44 16.88
C ALA A 46 -18.96 3.96 17.04
N ALA A 47 -19.62 3.59 15.93
CA ALA A 47 -20.99 3.10 15.98
C ALA A 47 -21.15 1.76 16.70
N ARG A 48 -20.14 0.87 16.65
CA ARG A 48 -20.16 -0.41 17.37
C ARG A 48 -19.92 -0.26 18.87
N ALA A 49 -19.21 0.77 19.28
CA ALA A 49 -19.07 1.10 20.70
C ALA A 49 -20.43 1.48 21.31
N GLU A 50 -21.33 2.08 20.53
CA GLU A 50 -22.69 2.44 20.95
C GLU A 50 -23.70 1.30 20.73
N SER A 51 -23.62 0.61 19.58
CA SER A 51 -24.51 -0.47 19.17
C SER A 51 -23.71 -1.57 18.46
N PRO A 52 -23.41 -2.69 19.14
CA PRO A 52 -22.51 -3.74 18.62
C PRO A 52 -22.87 -4.29 17.23
N ASP A 53 -24.16 -4.31 16.89
CA ASP A 53 -24.67 -4.85 15.61
C ASP A 53 -24.69 -3.82 14.47
N SER A 54 -24.16 -2.61 14.69
CA SER A 54 -24.05 -1.58 13.66
C SER A 54 -23.10 -2.00 12.53
N PHE A 55 -23.48 -1.67 11.29
CA PHE A 55 -22.75 -2.00 10.05
C PHE A 55 -22.44 -3.50 9.91
N PRO A 56 -23.46 -4.38 9.86
CA PRO A 56 -23.26 -5.82 9.77
C PRO A 56 -22.57 -6.24 8.47
N THR A 57 -22.72 -5.46 7.39
CA THR A 57 -22.08 -5.69 6.09
C THR A 57 -20.60 -5.33 6.05
N TYR A 58 -20.09 -4.56 7.03
CA TYR A 58 -18.65 -4.27 7.13
C TYR A 58 -17.83 -5.48 7.60
N GLY A 59 -18.52 -6.56 8.00
CA GLY A 59 -17.93 -7.77 8.54
C GLY A 59 -17.59 -7.63 10.03
N PRO A 60 -17.47 -8.75 10.75
CA PRO A 60 -17.26 -8.73 12.19
C PRO A 60 -15.87 -8.17 12.57
N ASP A 61 -14.91 -8.21 11.64
CA ASP A 61 -13.53 -7.78 11.88
C ASP A 61 -13.33 -6.29 11.48
N ASP A 62 -13.31 -5.44 12.51
CA ASP A 62 -12.93 -4.03 12.47
C ASP A 62 -11.52 -3.79 13.06
N SER A 63 -10.64 -4.78 13.01
CA SER A 63 -9.23 -4.61 13.38
C SER A 63 -8.47 -3.71 12.41
N ALA A 64 -7.33 -3.17 12.87
CA ALA A 64 -6.47 -2.34 12.04
C ALA A 64 -5.82 -3.17 10.92
N GLU A 65 -5.52 -4.43 11.21
CA GLU A 65 -4.95 -5.41 10.28
C GLU A 65 -5.91 -5.74 9.14
N CYS A 66 -7.21 -5.86 9.44
CA CYS A 66 -8.23 -6.06 8.42
C CYS A 66 -8.39 -4.83 7.54
N ALA A 67 -8.41 -3.64 8.13
CA ALA A 67 -8.44 -2.39 7.38
C ALA A 67 -7.20 -2.21 6.49
N ALA A 68 -6.00 -2.51 6.98
CA ALA A 68 -4.76 -2.45 6.21
C ALA A 68 -4.82 -3.38 4.99
N ARG A 69 -5.31 -4.62 5.17
CA ARG A 69 -5.52 -5.56 4.06
C ARG A 69 -6.51 -5.04 3.02
N ARG A 70 -7.63 -4.45 3.45
CA ARG A 70 -8.62 -3.82 2.54
C ARG A 70 -8.02 -2.64 1.77
N ILE A 71 -7.19 -1.82 2.43
CA ILE A 71 -6.49 -0.69 1.79
C ILE A 71 -5.53 -1.21 0.73
N VAL A 72 -4.65 -2.16 1.06
CA VAL A 72 -3.68 -2.74 0.13
C VAL A 72 -4.39 -3.38 -1.06
N ALA A 73 -5.46 -4.16 -0.84
CA ALA A 73 -6.25 -4.74 -1.92
C ALA A 73 -6.83 -3.65 -2.85
N CYS A 74 -7.46 -2.61 -2.31
CA CYS A 74 -8.01 -1.51 -3.11
C CYS A 74 -6.93 -0.79 -3.93
N LEU A 75 -5.73 -0.62 -3.36
CA LEU A 75 -4.59 -0.02 -4.06
C LEU A 75 -4.11 -0.92 -5.21
N LEU A 76 -4.00 -2.23 -4.98
CA LEU A 76 -3.62 -3.19 -6.02
C LEU A 76 -4.65 -3.20 -7.17
N ASP A 77 -5.95 -3.20 -6.84
CA ASP A 77 -7.05 -3.10 -7.82
C ASP A 77 -7.04 -1.76 -8.57
N ALA A 78 -6.57 -0.69 -7.92
CA ALA A 78 -6.36 0.62 -8.54
C ALA A 78 -5.15 0.66 -9.49
N GLY A 79 -4.46 -0.46 -9.68
CA GLY A 79 -3.23 -0.53 -10.46
C GLY A 79 -2.03 0.11 -9.76
N TRP A 80 -2.17 0.49 -8.48
CA TRP A 80 -1.02 0.88 -7.68
C TRP A 80 -0.14 -0.35 -7.47
N ARG A 81 1.15 -0.18 -7.69
CA ARG A 81 2.16 -1.15 -7.32
C ARG A 81 3.11 -0.44 -6.37
N PRO A 82 3.52 -1.09 -5.26
CA PRO A 82 4.64 -0.56 -4.49
C PRO A 82 5.76 -0.21 -5.47
N PRO A 83 6.44 0.94 -5.32
CA PRO A 83 7.68 1.15 -6.04
C PRO A 83 8.55 -0.08 -5.79
N ASP A 84 9.11 -0.63 -6.86
CA ASP A 84 9.74 -1.95 -6.91
C ASP A 84 10.67 -2.20 -5.70
N ALA A 85 10.90 -3.47 -5.39
CA ALA A 85 11.60 -4.03 -4.23
C ALA A 85 12.91 -3.34 -3.75
N ASP A 86 13.46 -2.39 -4.50
CA ASP A 86 14.55 -1.50 -4.11
C ASP A 86 14.27 -0.74 -2.80
N CYS A 87 13.01 -0.46 -2.45
CA CYS A 87 12.66 0.15 -1.16
C CYS A 87 12.73 -0.81 0.04
N LEU A 88 12.82 -2.13 -0.18
CA LEU A 88 13.05 -3.13 0.87
C LEU A 88 14.55 -3.42 1.09
N ALA A 89 15.44 -2.80 0.32
CA ALA A 89 16.89 -2.81 0.55
C ALA A 89 17.32 -1.70 1.54
N LEU A 90 16.76 -1.72 2.76
CA LEU A 90 17.32 -0.96 3.87
C LEU A 90 18.16 -1.93 4.73
N ALA A 91 19.48 -1.83 4.53
CA ALA A 91 20.60 -2.45 5.25
C ALA A 91 20.93 -3.93 4.94
N ALA A 92 21.54 -4.18 3.78
CA ALA A 92 22.50 -5.30 3.63
C ALA A 92 23.94 -4.84 3.31
N GLU A 93 24.18 -3.54 3.13
CA GLU A 93 25.53 -2.98 3.03
C GLU A 93 25.62 -1.74 3.92
N GLY A 94 26.03 -1.95 5.17
CA GLY A 94 26.76 -0.89 5.85
C GLY A 94 28.04 -0.58 5.06
N PRO A 95 28.60 0.64 5.14
CA PRO A 95 29.89 0.92 4.49
C PRO A 95 30.90 -0.15 4.94
N PRO A 96 31.77 -0.65 4.04
CA PRO A 96 32.73 -1.69 4.41
C PRO A 96 33.55 -1.18 5.61
N GLY A 97 33.43 -1.89 6.74
CA GLY A 97 34.24 -1.62 7.92
C GLY A 97 35.72 -1.72 7.53
N PRO A 98 36.60 -0.86 8.06
CA PRO A 98 38.00 -0.76 7.64
C PRO A 98 38.90 -1.91 8.15
N ASP A 99 38.47 -3.18 8.05
CA ASP A 99 39.17 -4.29 8.72
C ASP A 99 39.29 -5.60 7.90
N SER A 100 39.22 -5.54 6.56
CA SER A 100 39.52 -6.72 5.72
C SER A 100 40.94 -6.73 5.11
N ALA A 101 41.84 -5.87 5.57
CA ALA A 101 43.24 -5.86 5.15
C ALA A 101 44.17 -6.49 6.21
N ARG A 102 43.89 -7.73 6.64
CA ARG A 102 44.90 -8.56 7.33
C ARG A 102 44.57 -10.04 7.26
N GLY A 103 45.29 -10.76 6.40
CA GLY A 103 45.35 -12.21 6.46
C GLY A 103 45.69 -12.85 5.12
N GLY A 104 46.95 -13.29 4.97
CA GLY A 104 47.31 -14.30 3.98
C GLY A 104 48.44 -13.91 3.02
N HIS A 105 49.67 -13.84 3.52
CA HIS A 105 50.84 -14.16 2.70
C HIS A 105 51.80 -14.99 3.55
N ASP A 106 51.67 -16.31 3.40
CA ASP A 106 52.69 -17.26 3.82
C ASP A 106 53.28 -17.91 2.56
N THR A 107 54.61 -18.06 2.60
CA THR A 107 55.49 -18.92 1.77
C THR A 107 55.67 -18.61 0.28
N VAL A 108 56.86 -18.14 -0.12
CA VAL A 108 58.10 -18.95 -0.33
C VAL A 108 59.31 -18.13 0.13
#